data_AF-A0A4V2VFJ9-F1
#
_entry.id   AF-A0A4V2VFJ9-F1
#
_cell.length_a   1.000
_cell.length_b   1.000
_cell.length_c   1.000
_cell.angle_alpha   90.00
_cell.angle_beta   90.00
_cell.angle_gamma   90.00
#
_symmetry.space_group_name_H-M   'P 1'
#
loop_
_entity.id
_entity.type
_entity.pdbx_description
1 polymer ?
#
loop_
_entity_poly.entity_id
_entity_poly.type
_entity_poly.pdbx_seq_one_letter_code
_entity_poly.pdbx_strand_id
1 'polypeptide(L)' 'MACKRITVRGSIVGTRQDLEEALAFAGDGKVSAHFAWDKLENINAIFHRTEQGKINGRIVIDLTA' A
#
# COMPACT_ATOMS: atom_id res chain seq x y z
N MET A 1 20.55 -15.50 30.19
CA MET A 1 19.81 -14.95 29.03
C MET A 1 20.77 -14.16 28.17
N ALA A 2 21.05 -14.62 26.95
CA ALA A 2 21.94 -13.90 26.03
C ALA A 2 21.13 -12.88 25.23
N CYS A 3 21.26 -11.59 25.53
CA CYS A 3 20.71 -10.53 24.69
C CYS A 3 21.45 -10.53 23.36
N LYS A 4 20.82 -11.11 22.33
CA LYS A 4 21.27 -10.93 20.95
C LYS A 4 21.21 -9.44 20.64
N ARG A 5 22.30 -8.87 20.12
CA ARG A 5 22.41 -7.47 19.69
C ARG A 5 21.58 -7.22 18.43
N ILE A 6 20.26 -7.32 18.57
CA ILE A 6 19.30 -7.09 17.49
C ILE A 6 18.90 -5.62 17.53
N THR A 7 19.05 -4.93 16.40
CA THR A 7 18.58 -3.55 16.23
C THR A 7 17.17 -3.56 15.66
N VAL A 8 16.26 -2.84 16.31
CA VAL A 8 14.90 -2.60 15.81
C VAL A 8 14.79 -1.14 15.44
N ARG A 9 14.31 -0.85 14.23
CA ARG A 9 14.02 0.52 13.77
C ARG A 9 12.62 0.56 13.18
N GLY A 10 11.89 1.63 13.48
CA GLY A 10 10.67 1.98 12.77
C GLY A 10 11.00 2.74 11.49
N SER A 11 10.19 2.55 10.45
CA SER A 11 10.19 3.38 9.26
C SER A 11 8.75 3.61 8.81
N ILE A 12 8.45 4.82 8.38
CA ILE A 12 7.13 5.22 7.91
C ILE A 12 7.31 6.11 6.69
N VAL A 13 6.84 5.63 5.52
CA VAL A 13 7.01 6.30 4.23
C VAL A 13 8.50 6.61 3.97
N GLY A 14 8.80 7.67 3.22
CA GLY A 14 10.13 8.10 2.82
C GLY A 14 10.09 9.56 2.38
N THR A 15 11.23 10.08 1.99
CA THR A 15 11.40 11.41 1.41
C THR A 15 10.80 11.48 0.00
N ARG A 16 10.75 12.68 -0.60
CA ARG A 16 10.35 12.84 -2.01
C ARG A 16 11.29 12.11 -2.97
N GLN A 17 12.59 12.10 -2.65
CA GLN A 17 13.57 11.37 -3.43
C GLN A 17 13.32 9.85 -3.37
N ASP A 18 13.03 9.30 -2.19
CA ASP A 18 12.69 7.87 -2.05
C ASP A 18 11.44 7.49 -2.87
N LEU A 19 10.47 8.40 -2.97
CA LEU A 19 9.27 8.20 -3.82
C LEU A 19 9.62 8.18 -5.32
N GLU A 20 10.46 9.11 -5.78
CA GLU A 20 10.91 9.15 -7.18
C GLU A 20 11.60 7.85 -7.57
N GLU A 21 12.49 7.34 -6.72
CA GLU A 21 13.16 6.06 -6.91
C GLU A 21 12.16 4.89 -6.92
N ALA A 22 11.20 4.87 -5.98
CA ALA A 22 10.15 3.84 -5.93
C ALA A 22 9.29 3.81 -7.20
N LEU A 23 8.94 4.98 -7.75
CA LEU A 23 8.17 5.08 -9.00
C LEU A 23 9.00 4.62 -10.20
N ALA A 24 10.31 4.91 -10.24
CA ALA A 24 11.20 4.41 -11.27
C ALA A 24 11.24 2.86 -11.28
N PHE A 25 11.34 2.22 -10.12
CA PHE A 25 11.27 0.75 -10.03
C PHE A 25 9.94 0.17 -10.53
N ALA A 26 8.83 0.86 -10.25
CA ALA A 26 7.52 0.45 -10.75
C ALA A 26 7.40 0.65 -12.28
N GLY A 27 7.94 1.76 -12.81
CA GLY A 27 8.00 2.03 -14.25
C GLY A 27 8.86 1.03 -15.02
N ASP A 28 9.96 0.57 -14.41
CA ASP A 28 10.80 -0.54 -14.91
C ASP A 28 10.12 -1.91 -14.83
N GLY A 29 8.92 -2.01 -14.23
CA GLY A 29 8.18 -3.26 -14.06
C GLY A 29 8.77 -4.21 -13.01
N LYS A 30 9.73 -3.76 -12.20
CA LYS A 30 10.36 -4.57 -11.13
C LYS A 30 9.43 -4.79 -9.95
N VAL A 31 8.42 -3.94 -9.78
CA VAL A 31 7.43 -3.99 -8.71
C VAL A 31 6.04 -3.71 -9.28
N SER A 32 5.05 -4.50 -8.88
CA SER A 32 3.64 -4.27 -9.20
C SER A 32 2.79 -4.21 -7.94
N ALA A 33 1.91 -3.21 -7.83
CA ALA A 33 0.93 -3.15 -6.76
C ALA A 33 -0.23 -4.14 -7.03
N HIS A 34 -0.67 -4.84 -5.98
CA HIS A 34 -1.91 -5.63 -6.05
C HIS A 34 -3.09 -4.73 -5.66
N PHE A 35 -4.01 -4.50 -6.59
CA PHE A 35 -5.17 -3.66 -6.37
C PHE A 35 -6.39 -4.11 -7.18
N ALA A 36 -7.56 -3.61 -6.78
CA ALA A 36 -8.80 -3.74 -7.53
C ALA A 36 -9.51 -2.37 -7.62
N TRP A 37 -10.24 -2.16 -8.71
CA TRP A 37 -11.04 -0.95 -8.92
C TRP A 37 -12.39 -1.04 -8.20
N ASP A 38 -12.88 0.09 -7.70
CA ASP A 38 -14.24 0.24 -7.21
C ASP A 38 -14.72 1.70 -7.42
N LYS A 39 -16.00 1.95 -7.22
CA LYS A 39 -16.60 3.29 -7.38
C LYS A 39 -16.77 4.01 -6.05
N LEU A 40 -16.88 5.34 -6.11
CA LEU A 40 -17.04 6.17 -4.91
C LEU A 40 -18.34 5.86 -4.15
N GLU A 41 -19.41 5.46 -4.84
CA GLU A 41 -20.70 5.12 -4.21
C GLU A 41 -20.57 3.95 -3.23
N ASN A 42 -19.59 3.06 -3.44
CA ASN A 42 -19.37 1.88 -2.62
C ASN A 42 -18.45 2.13 -1.42
N ILE A 43 -18.10 3.38 -1.12
CA ILE A 43 -17.09 3.73 -0.10
C ILE A 43 -17.34 3.08 1.27
N ASN A 44 -18.59 3.07 1.73
CA ASN A 44 -18.94 2.47 3.02
C ASN A 44 -18.74 0.95 3.02
N ALA A 45 -19.06 0.28 1.90
CA ALA A 45 -18.84 -1.15 1.75
C ALA A 45 -17.34 -1.49 1.69
N ILE A 46 -16.53 -0.64 1.05
CA ILE A 46 -15.07 -0.76 0.99
C ILE A 46 -14.48 -0.68 2.40
N PHE A 47 -14.88 0.31 3.21
CA PHE A 47 -14.40 0.43 4.59
C PHE A 47 -14.77 -0.79 5.43
N HIS A 48 -16.03 -1.23 5.38
CA HIS A 48 -16.47 -2.41 6.11
C HIS A 48 -15.68 -3.68 5.72
N ARG A 49 -15.37 -3.86 4.43
CA ARG A 49 -14.50 -4.96 3.96
C ARG A 49 -13.05 -4.81 4.44
N THR A 50 -12.56 -3.58 4.55
CA THR A 50 -11.21 -3.27 5.06
C THR A 50 -11.08 -3.68 6.52
N GLU A 51 -12.04 -3.28 7.36
CA GLU A 51 -12.10 -3.63 8.78
C GLU A 51 -12.19 -5.14 9.01
N GLN A 52 -12.90 -5.85 8.12
CA GLN A 52 -13.00 -7.32 8.14
C GLN A 52 -11.76 -8.04 7.59
N GLY A 53 -10.75 -7.32 7.10
CA GLY A 53 -9.57 -7.93 6.47
C GLY A 53 -9.86 -8.67 5.17
N LYS A 54 -10.97 -8.36 4.48
CA LYS A 54 -11.43 -9.04 3.26
C LYS A 54 -10.85 -8.45 1.96
N ILE A 55 -9.89 -7.54 2.07
CA ILE A 55 -9.24 -6.90 0.92
C ILE A 55 -7.82 -7.42 0.85
N ASN A 56 -7.50 -8.09 -0.25
CA ASN A 56 -6.13 -8.38 -0.62
C ASN A 56 -5.58 -7.17 -1.38
N GLY A 57 -4.51 -6.55 -0.88
CA GLY A 57 -3.91 -5.36 -1.49
C GLY A 57 -4.64 -4.06 -1.16
N ARG A 58 -5.05 -3.32 -2.20
CA ARG A 58 -5.71 -2.01 -2.09
C ARG A 58 -6.93 -1.91 -3.01
N ILE A 59 -7.95 -1.17 -2.58
CA ILE A 59 -9.02 -0.74 -3.47
C ILE A 59 -8.68 0.67 -3.96
N VAL A 60 -8.70 0.86 -5.28
CA VAL A 60 -8.48 2.15 -5.92
C VAL A 60 -9.82 2.64 -6.45
N ILE A 61 -10.18 3.86 -6.06
CA ILE A 61 -11.42 4.47 -6.48
C ILE A 61 -11.23 5.05 -7.88
N ASP A 62 -12.08 4.64 -8.81
CA ASP A 62 -12.19 5.28 -10.11
C ASP A 62 -13.03 6.56 -9.97
N LEU A 63 -12.42 7.70 -10.27
CA LEU A 63 -13.05 9.03 -10.21
C LEU A 63 -13.59 9.50 -11.57
N THR A 64 -13.40 8.69 -12.63
CA THR A 64 -13.80 9.02 -14.01
C THR A 64 -15.04 8.26 -14.49
N ALA A 65 -15.49 7.27 -13.71
CA ALA A 65 -16.60 6.38 -14.03
C ALA A 65 -17.99 6.93 -13.68
#